data_AF-A0A954R9J0-F1
#
_entry.id   AF-A0A954R9J0-F1
#
_cell.length_a   1.000
_cell.length_b   1.000
_cell.length_c   1.000
_cell.angle_alpha   90.00
_cell.angle_beta   90.00
_cell.angle_gamma   90.00
#
_symmetry.space_group_name_H-M   'P 1'
#
loop_
_entity.id
_entity.type
_entity.pdbx_description
1 polymer ?
#
loop_
_entity_poly.entity_id
_entity_poly.type
_entity_poly.pdbx_seq_one_letter_code
_entity_poly.pdbx_strand_id
1 'polypeptide(L)'
;ADNVDDLFGAPADNAEPAPAPAPAAGESIDDLFGAPPAADEAPAADEPAPAENTQPAADPFADPFSSLEMRRWKDNTGEFEVNGKLVVLAADYVRLLKDNGRHCTVPMNRLSQVDREYVEAFAAKNGLDRVEHLASR
;
A
#
# COMPACT_ATOMS: atom_id res chain seq x y z
N ALA A 1 31.52 40.39 -22.70
CA ALA A 1 31.84 39.51 -23.83
C ALA A 1 32.03 38.14 -23.21
N ASP A 2 30.92 37.43 -23.13
CA ASP A 2 30.75 36.24 -22.32
C ASP A 2 30.80 35.06 -23.30
N ASN A 3 31.88 34.28 -23.21
CA ASN A 3 32.10 33.07 -24.00
C ASN A 3 31.24 31.95 -23.43
N VAL A 4 30.17 31.62 -24.14
CA VAL A 4 29.31 30.44 -23.94
C VAL A 4 29.55 29.47 -25.09
N ASP A 5 30.74 28.89 -25.16
CA ASP A 5 31.02 27.82 -26.11
C ASP A 5 32.13 26.96 -25.52
N ASP A 6 31.96 25.64 -25.60
CA ASP A 6 32.97 24.62 -25.28
C ASP A 6 33.13 24.16 -23.81
N LEU A 7 32.01 23.78 -23.18
CA LEU A 7 31.99 22.90 -21.99
C LEU A 7 31.29 21.55 -22.27
N PHE A 8 31.42 21.06 -23.50
CA PHE A 8 30.99 19.71 -23.90
C PHE A 8 32.07 18.98 -24.71
N GLY A 9 33.33 19.35 -24.52
CA GLY A 9 34.47 18.65 -25.08
C GLY A 9 35.15 17.74 -24.06
N ALA A 10 34.94 16.43 -24.16
CA ALA A 10 35.95 15.43 -23.77
C ALA A 10 35.69 14.08 -24.48
N PRO A 11 36.75 13.28 -24.71
CA PRO A 11 36.97 12.54 -25.96
C PRO A 11 36.60 11.05 -25.91
N ALA A 12 36.68 10.45 -27.10
CA ALA A 12 36.51 9.03 -27.40
C ALA A 12 37.49 8.08 -26.65
N ASP A 13 37.00 6.90 -26.27
CA ASP A 13 37.70 5.60 -26.23
C ASP A 13 36.65 4.51 -25.86
N ASN A 14 36.14 3.69 -26.77
CA ASN A 14 36.68 2.43 -27.30
C ASN A 14 36.96 1.31 -26.25
N ALA A 15 36.07 0.31 -26.15
CA ALA A 15 36.32 -1.15 -25.97
C ALA A 15 35.04 -1.86 -25.43
N GLU A 16 34.33 -2.67 -26.25
CA GLU A 16 34.30 -4.16 -26.28
C GLU A 16 32.97 -4.72 -25.69
N PRO A 17 32.58 -6.01 -25.88
CA PRO A 17 32.30 -6.75 -27.12
C PRO A 17 30.91 -7.47 -27.14
N ALA A 18 30.51 -7.95 -28.32
CA ALA A 18 29.59 -9.08 -28.65
C ALA A 18 28.27 -9.34 -27.89
N PRO A 19 27.14 -9.50 -28.63
CA PRO A 19 26.05 -10.37 -28.19
C PRO A 19 25.91 -11.61 -29.09
N ALA A 20 26.15 -12.79 -28.51
CA ALA A 20 25.53 -14.07 -28.88
C ALA A 20 25.63 -14.98 -27.63
N PRO A 21 24.71 -15.93 -27.35
CA PRO A 21 23.71 -16.53 -28.24
C PRO A 21 22.27 -16.52 -27.68
N ALA A 22 21.33 -16.97 -28.52
CA ALA A 22 19.93 -17.23 -28.20
C ALA A 22 19.75 -18.36 -27.16
N PRO A 23 18.72 -18.33 -26.30
CA PRO A 23 18.31 -19.51 -25.56
C PRO A 23 17.62 -20.49 -26.51
N ALA A 24 18.33 -21.55 -26.88
CA ALA A 24 17.75 -22.74 -27.48
C ALA A 24 16.89 -23.46 -26.44
N ALA A 25 15.76 -23.97 -26.92
CA ALA A 25 14.82 -24.79 -26.18
C ALA A 25 15.40 -26.17 -25.84
N GLY A 26 14.94 -26.70 -24.71
CA GLY A 26 14.76 -28.14 -24.48
C GLY A 26 15.92 -28.81 -23.76
N GLU A 27 15.62 -29.38 -22.59
CA GLU A 27 15.98 -30.76 -22.17
C GLU A 27 15.51 -30.97 -20.71
N SER A 28 14.26 -31.43 -20.54
CA SER A 28 13.75 -31.97 -19.27
C SER A 28 13.75 -33.49 -19.38
N ILE A 29 14.88 -34.10 -19.02
CA ILE A 29 15.09 -35.55 -19.05
C ILE A 29 15.56 -36.10 -17.68
N ASP A 30 15.50 -35.31 -16.61
CA ASP A 30 16.07 -35.66 -15.30
C ASP A 30 15.05 -35.44 -14.18
N ASP A 31 14.01 -36.28 -14.12
CA ASP A 31 13.65 -36.92 -12.83
C ASP A 31 12.78 -38.16 -13.06
N LEU A 32 13.45 -39.14 -13.66
CA LEU A 32 13.02 -40.50 -13.94
C LEU A 32 13.07 -41.36 -12.65
N PHE A 33 12.65 -40.85 -11.49
CA PHE A 33 12.79 -41.56 -10.21
C PHE A 33 11.69 -41.32 -9.16
N GLY A 34 10.42 -41.32 -9.55
CA GLY A 34 9.36 -41.33 -8.55
C GLY A 34 7.94 -41.58 -9.07
N ALA A 35 7.61 -42.82 -9.37
CA ALA A 35 6.20 -43.25 -9.42
C ALA A 35 5.87 -44.03 -8.14
N PRO A 36 5.12 -43.48 -7.17
CA PRO A 36 4.27 -44.32 -6.35
C PRO A 36 3.06 -44.75 -7.21
N PRO A 37 2.74 -46.05 -7.29
CA PRO A 37 1.52 -46.49 -7.95
C PRO A 37 0.30 -45.97 -7.18
N ALA A 38 -0.71 -45.60 -7.97
CA ALA A 38 -2.04 -45.23 -7.51
C ALA A 38 -2.59 -46.25 -6.51
N ALA A 39 -3.04 -45.75 -5.36
CA ALA A 39 -4.02 -46.42 -4.52
C ALA A 39 -5.35 -45.67 -4.69
N ASP A 40 -6.27 -46.38 -5.34
CA ASP A 40 -7.71 -46.17 -5.44
C ASP A 40 -8.33 -45.96 -4.05
N GLU A 41 -9.18 -44.94 -3.87
CA GLU A 41 -10.37 -45.01 -3.00
C GLU A 41 -11.32 -43.82 -3.23
N ALA A 42 -12.43 -44.13 -3.89
CA ALA A 42 -13.82 -43.62 -3.84
C ALA A 42 -14.18 -42.14 -3.48
N PRO A 43 -15.23 -41.58 -4.10
CA PRO A 43 -15.69 -40.22 -3.87
C PRO A 43 -16.55 -40.16 -2.61
N ALA A 44 -16.02 -39.56 -1.54
CA ALA A 44 -16.84 -39.08 -0.44
C ALA A 44 -17.41 -37.71 -0.83
N ALA A 45 -18.71 -37.72 -1.17
CA ALA A 45 -19.52 -36.52 -1.11
C ALA A 45 -19.51 -36.01 0.34
N ASP A 46 -18.84 -34.90 0.59
CA ASP A 46 -19.08 -34.06 1.75
C ASP A 46 -19.24 -32.63 1.24
N GLU A 47 -20.51 -32.25 1.13
CA GLU A 47 -21.08 -30.93 1.35
C GLU A 47 -20.14 -29.71 1.14
N PRO A 48 -20.46 -28.76 0.22
CA PRO A 48 -19.75 -27.49 0.22
C PRO A 48 -20.08 -26.76 1.52
N ALA A 49 -19.20 -26.87 2.52
CA ALA A 49 -19.25 -26.03 3.70
C ALA A 49 -19.36 -24.57 3.24
N PRO A 50 -20.44 -23.86 3.60
CA PRO A 50 -20.63 -22.49 3.16
C PRO A 50 -19.59 -21.62 3.88
N ALA A 51 -18.74 -20.97 3.09
CA ALA A 51 -18.06 -19.71 3.39
C ALA A 51 -17.75 -19.43 4.87
N GLU A 52 -16.56 -19.83 5.34
CA GLU A 52 -15.91 -19.03 6.36
C GLU A 52 -14.98 -18.04 5.65
N ASN A 53 -15.59 -16.95 5.19
CA ASN A 53 -14.89 -15.69 5.09
C ASN A 53 -14.47 -15.35 6.52
N THR A 54 -13.32 -15.89 6.96
CA THR A 54 -12.62 -15.47 8.18
C THR A 54 -12.15 -14.05 7.94
N GLN A 55 -13.12 -13.14 7.94
CA GLN A 55 -12.91 -11.75 8.25
C GLN A 55 -12.25 -11.82 9.62
N PRO A 56 -10.95 -11.46 9.75
CA PRO A 56 -10.32 -11.46 11.06
C PRO A 56 -11.24 -10.60 11.91
N ALA A 57 -11.78 -11.18 12.99
CA ALA A 57 -12.55 -10.44 13.95
C ALA A 57 -11.63 -9.30 14.39
N ALA A 58 -11.82 -8.11 13.80
CA ALA A 58 -11.07 -6.94 14.17
C ALA A 58 -11.29 -6.84 15.67
N ASP A 59 -10.22 -7.00 16.45
CA ASP A 59 -10.32 -6.92 17.89
C ASP A 59 -11.16 -5.69 18.20
N PRO A 60 -12.30 -5.83 18.90
CA PRO A 60 -13.21 -4.70 19.12
C PRO A 60 -12.57 -3.60 19.97
N PHE A 61 -11.37 -3.86 20.49
CA PHE A 61 -10.51 -2.96 21.24
C PHE A 61 -9.28 -2.48 20.45
N ALA A 62 -9.02 -2.99 19.25
CA ALA A 62 -7.93 -2.48 18.44
C ALA A 62 -8.31 -1.11 17.90
N ASP A 63 -7.44 -0.12 18.14
CA ASP A 63 -7.55 1.18 17.51
C ASP A 63 -7.54 0.98 15.98
N PRO A 64 -8.65 1.27 15.26
CA PRO A 64 -8.71 1.10 13.81
C PRO A 64 -7.67 1.99 13.13
N PHE A 65 -7.29 3.08 13.80
CA PHE A 65 -6.26 4.01 13.36
C PHE A 65 -4.83 3.48 13.52
N SER A 66 -4.60 2.42 14.29
CA SER A 66 -3.26 1.89 14.53
C SER A 66 -2.65 1.26 13.27
N SER A 67 -3.49 0.65 12.42
CA SER A 67 -3.08 0.08 11.14
C SER A 67 -2.82 1.12 10.03
N LEU A 68 -3.09 2.40 10.28
CA LEU A 68 -2.76 3.46 9.32
C LEU A 68 -1.26 3.71 9.29
N GLU A 69 -0.73 3.78 8.09
CA GLU A 69 0.69 4.06 7.85
C GLU A 69 0.96 5.57 7.75
N MET A 70 2.23 5.94 7.94
CA MET A 70 2.70 7.29 7.67
C MET A 70 2.56 7.56 6.16
N ARG A 71 1.70 8.49 5.77
CA ARG A 71 1.57 8.94 4.38
C ARG A 71 1.77 10.44 4.26
N ARG A 72 2.00 10.91 3.03
CA ARG A 72 1.96 12.33 2.70
C ARG A 72 0.52 12.77 2.46
N TRP A 73 0.04 13.66 3.30
CA TRP A 73 -1.26 14.32 3.21
C TRP A 73 -1.10 15.67 2.55
N LYS A 74 -2.06 16.05 1.72
CA LYS A 74 -2.04 17.30 0.96
C LYS A 74 -3.24 18.16 1.32
N ASP A 75 -3.03 19.47 1.38
CA ASP A 75 -4.10 20.46 1.53
C ASP A 75 -4.85 20.67 0.20
N ASN A 76 -6.04 21.27 0.25
CA ASN A 76 -6.88 21.58 -0.90
C ASN A 76 -6.24 22.58 -1.86
N THR A 77 -5.35 23.44 -1.34
CA THR A 77 -4.52 24.34 -2.16
C THR A 77 -3.36 23.63 -2.85
N GLY A 78 -2.98 22.45 -2.37
CA GLY A 78 -1.81 21.71 -2.82
C GLY A 78 -0.46 22.33 -2.43
N GLU A 79 -0.46 23.45 -1.71
CA GLU A 79 0.73 24.18 -1.29
C GLU A 79 1.33 23.60 0.01
N PHE A 80 0.46 23.06 0.87
CA PHE A 80 0.86 22.46 2.13
C PHE A 80 0.80 20.94 2.05
N GLU A 81 1.91 20.31 2.41
CA GLU A 81 2.05 18.86 2.51
C GLU A 81 2.48 18.49 3.93
N VAL A 82 1.87 17.45 4.49
CA VAL A 82 2.17 16.95 5.84
C VAL A 82 2.41 15.46 5.78
N ASN A 83 3.60 15.01 6.19
CA ASN A 83 3.83 13.58 6.40
C ASN A 83 3.32 13.22 7.80
N GLY A 84 2.39 12.28 7.86
CA GLY A 84 1.79 11.88 9.13
C GLY A 84 0.88 10.67 9.02
N LYS A 85 0.56 10.12 10.18
CA LYS A 85 -0.40 9.05 10.36
C LYS A 85 -1.71 9.65 10.87
N LEU A 86 -2.84 9.24 10.31
CA LEU A 86 -4.15 9.63 10.82
C LEU A 86 -4.38 8.94 12.17
N VAL A 87 -4.63 9.75 13.21
CA VAL A 87 -4.82 9.26 14.59
C VAL A 87 -6.20 9.59 15.14
N VAL A 88 -6.88 10.61 14.59
CA VAL A 88 -8.27 10.93 14.92
C VAL A 88 -9.02 11.32 13.66
N LEU A 89 -10.20 10.75 13.48
CA LEU A 89 -11.15 11.13 12.45
C LEU A 89 -12.41 11.65 13.13
N ALA A 90 -12.70 12.93 12.94
CA ALA A 90 -13.95 13.56 13.35
C ALA A 90 -14.75 13.99 12.11
N ALA A 91 -16.01 14.37 12.31
CA ALA A 91 -16.89 14.76 11.20
C ALA A 91 -16.42 16.03 10.46
N ASP A 92 -15.76 16.96 11.15
CA ASP A 92 -15.37 18.26 10.60
C ASP A 92 -13.85 18.41 10.40
N TYR A 93 -13.06 17.62 11.13
CA TYR A 93 -11.60 17.69 11.11
C TYR A 93 -10.95 16.32 11.30
N VAL A 94 -9.70 16.22 10.88
CA VAL A 94 -8.83 15.08 11.15
C VAL A 94 -7.63 15.52 11.96
N ARG A 95 -7.10 14.62 12.80
CA ARG A 95 -5.82 14.83 13.49
C ARG A 95 -4.80 13.83 12.98
N LEU A 96 -3.66 14.38 12.57
CA LEU A 96 -2.54 13.63 12.05
C LEU A 96 -1.37 13.71 13.03
N LEU A 97 -0.77 12.57 13.35
CA LEU A 97 0.49 12.52 14.09
C LEU A 97 1.64 12.59 13.07
N LYS A 98 2.44 13.65 13.14
CA LYS A 98 3.64 13.82 12.32
C LYS A 98 4.80 12.96 12.83
N ASP A 99 5.84 12.81 12.02
CA ASP A 99 7.09 12.11 12.37
C ASP A 99 7.78 12.71 13.60
N ASN A 100 7.67 14.02 13.80
CA ASN A 100 8.24 14.73 14.95
C ASN A 100 7.46 14.52 16.26
N GLY A 101 6.45 13.65 16.26
CA GLY A 101 5.58 13.36 17.41
C GLY A 101 4.54 14.45 17.70
N ARG A 102 4.46 15.52 16.90
CA ARG A 102 3.43 16.55 17.06
C ARG A 102 2.17 16.19 16.29
N HIS A 103 1.04 16.57 16.87
CA HIS A 103 -0.26 16.46 16.19
C HIS A 103 -0.53 17.70 15.33
N CYS A 104 -1.03 17.48 14.12
CA CYS A 104 -1.60 18.50 13.23
C CYS A 104 -3.11 18.28 13.15
N THR A 105 -3.90 19.34 13.37
CA THR A 105 -5.35 19.28 13.16
C THR A 105 -5.65 19.96 11.83
N VAL A 106 -6.30 19.26 10.91
CA VAL A 106 -6.63 19.78 9.58
C VAL A 106 -8.13 19.61 9.35
N PRO A 107 -8.88 20.69 9.01
CA PRO A 107 -10.29 20.58 8.69
C PRO A 107 -10.51 19.75 7.43
N MET A 108 -11.63 19.04 7.36
CA MET A 108 -11.97 18.17 6.23
C MET A 108 -12.10 18.93 4.91
N ASN A 109 -12.57 20.18 4.97
CA ASN A 109 -12.66 21.09 3.80
C ASN A 109 -11.29 21.62 3.33
N ARG A 110 -10.25 21.49 4.17
CA ARG A 110 -8.87 21.85 3.84
C ARG A 110 -8.06 20.66 3.33
N LEU A 111 -8.53 19.43 3.48
CA LEU A 111 -7.88 18.28 2.84
C LEU A 111 -8.04 18.34 1.32
N SER A 112 -7.03 17.83 0.61
CA SER A 112 -7.16 17.54 -0.82
C SER A 112 -8.29 16.53 -1.06
N GLN A 113 -8.86 16.52 -2.27
CA GLN A 113 -9.91 15.57 -2.62
C GLN A 113 -9.46 14.11 -2.42
N VAL A 114 -8.24 13.78 -2.85
CA VAL A 114 -7.67 12.43 -2.74
C VAL A 114 -7.53 11.98 -1.29
N ASP A 115 -7.09 12.89 -0.41
CA ASP A 115 -6.95 12.57 1.01
C ASP A 115 -8.31 12.46 1.70
N ARG A 116 -9.27 13.28 1.28
CA ARG A 116 -10.63 13.25 1.83
C ARG A 116 -11.33 11.93 1.49
N GLU A 117 -11.26 11.50 0.23
CA GLU A 117 -11.78 10.20 -0.21
C GLU A 117 -11.13 9.03 0.54
N TYR A 118 -9.83 9.13 0.85
CA TYR A 118 -9.13 8.12 1.64
C TYR A 118 -9.68 8.03 3.08
N VAL A 119 -9.90 9.17 3.73
CA VAL A 119 -10.47 9.23 5.09
C VAL A 119 -11.92 8.75 5.09
N GLU A 120 -12.71 9.10 4.09
CA GLU A 120 -14.09 8.63 3.93
C GLU A 120 -14.16 7.12 3.71
N ALA A 121 -13.32 6.57 2.83
CA ALA A 121 -13.23 5.12 2.61
C ALA A 121 -12.80 4.39 3.88
N PHE A 122 -11.87 4.99 4.64
CA PHE A 122 -11.47 4.47 5.94
C PHE A 122 -12.62 4.52 6.96
N ALA A 123 -13.36 5.62 7.04
CA ALA A 123 -14.53 5.72 7.92
C ALA A 123 -15.57 4.65 7.59
N ALA A 124 -15.90 4.49 6.31
CA ALA A 124 -16.85 3.49 5.83
C ALA A 124 -16.39 2.06 6.15
N LYS A 125 -15.11 1.74 5.93
CA LYS A 125 -14.54 0.41 6.20
C LYS A 125 -14.52 0.06 7.67
N ASN A 126 -14.30 1.04 8.55
CA ASN A 126 -14.18 0.83 9.99
C ASN A 126 -15.49 1.14 10.74
N GLY A 127 -16.59 1.46 10.02
CA GLY A 127 -17.87 1.81 10.63
C GLY A 127 -17.81 3.07 11.53
N LEU A 128 -16.80 3.92 11.35
CA LEU A 128 -16.58 5.14 12.14
C LEU A 128 -17.47 6.31 11.68
N ASP A 129 -18.59 6.00 11.03
CA ASP A 129 -19.49 7.00 10.44
C ASP A 129 -20.20 7.78 11.56
N ARG A 130 -19.63 8.94 11.87
CA ARG A 130 -20.30 10.17 12.33
C ARG A 130 -20.76 10.30 13.79
N VAL A 131 -20.50 9.36 14.72
CA VAL A 131 -21.10 9.46 16.09
C VAL A 131 -20.16 9.41 17.31
N GLU A 132 -18.86 9.14 17.20
CA GLU A 132 -18.02 9.01 18.41
C GLU A 132 -17.51 10.36 18.95
N HIS A 133 -18.46 11.20 19.33
CA HIS A 133 -18.33 12.25 20.35
C HIS A 133 -18.58 11.68 21.76
N LEU A 134 -18.20 10.41 22.01
CA LEU A 134 -18.43 9.72 23.28
C LEU A 134 -17.19 9.62 24.19
N ALA A 135 -16.10 10.32 23.85
CA ALA A 135 -14.95 10.51 24.74
C ALA A 135 -14.80 11.99 25.13
N SER A 136 -15.82 12.51 25.83
CA SER A 136 -15.67 13.61 26.77
C SER A 136 -16.46 13.26 28.02
N ARG A 137 -15.78 12.63 28.97
CA ARG A 137 -16.23 12.56 30.37
C ARG A 137 -15.03 12.51 31.29
#